data_AF-F9P982-F1
#
_entry.id   AF-F9P982-F1
#
_cell.length_a   1.000
_cell.length_b   1.000
_cell.length_c   1.000
_cell.angle_alpha   90.00
_cell.angle_beta   90.00
_cell.angle_gamma   90.00
#
_symmetry.space_group_name_H-M   'P 1'
#
loop_
_entity.id
_entity.type
_entity.pdbx_description
1 polymer ?
#
loop_
_entity_poly.entity_id
_entity_poly.type
_entity_poly.pdbx_seq_one_letter_code
_entity_poly.pdbx_strand_id
1 'polypeptide(L)'
;MWQAAQVKLKSQAKKYEHVNKGKDVRTHLLSGIVKCPICGVGMFGNKCIKKKKDGTKYKDFYYYGCKHRQMIRGHKCTFSKQIREELLDDAVAELIIKIVSNPKFASIMQEKINMKVDTSEIEKEIDNYQKELRKSHSIKFKLIEEIDNLNVDDKHYKRRKQDLDDRLYRMYDKIEELESLLIDAKAKNKLLKLKNLQEIIYIKF
;
A
#
# COMPACT_ATOMS: atom_id res chain seq x y z
N MET A 1 5.58 -17.21 -8.61
CA MET A 1 4.38 -16.77 -7.85
C MET A 1 4.71 -16.20 -6.47
N TRP A 2 5.59 -16.82 -5.67
CA TRP A 2 5.88 -16.39 -4.29
C TRP A 2 6.45 -14.96 -4.16
N GLN A 3 7.48 -14.61 -4.93
CA GLN A 3 8.08 -13.26 -4.87
C GLN A 3 7.08 -12.14 -5.19
N ALA A 4 6.19 -12.36 -6.17
CA ALA A 4 5.14 -11.39 -6.51
C ALA A 4 4.14 -11.19 -5.35
N ALA A 5 3.84 -12.25 -4.60
CA ALA A 5 3.01 -12.17 -3.40
C ALA A 5 3.72 -11.39 -2.27
N GLN A 6 5.02 -11.63 -2.05
CA GLN A 6 5.82 -10.90 -1.06
C GLN A 6 5.89 -9.39 -1.35
N VAL A 7 6.17 -9.02 -2.61
CA VAL A 7 6.15 -7.62 -3.05
C VAL A 7 4.77 -7.00 -2.83
N LYS A 8 3.70 -7.73 -3.13
CA LYS A 8 2.32 -7.26 -2.90
C LYS A 8 2.06 -7.01 -1.42
N LEU A 9 2.35 -7.98 -0.55
CA LEU A 9 2.18 -7.85 0.90
C LEU A 9 2.95 -6.65 1.46
N LYS A 10 4.25 -6.55 1.17
CA LYS A 10 5.09 -5.42 1.64
C LYS A 10 4.57 -4.07 1.12
N SER A 11 4.16 -3.98 -0.15
CA SER A 11 3.62 -2.73 -0.71
C SER A 11 2.25 -2.32 -0.14
N GLN A 12 1.48 -3.28 0.37
CA GLN A 12 0.12 -3.06 0.90
C GLN A 12 0.06 -3.02 2.43
N ALA A 13 1.17 -3.26 3.12
CA ALA A 13 1.25 -3.26 4.58
C ALA A 13 1.10 -1.82 5.13
N LYS A 14 -0.15 -1.36 5.27
CA LYS A 14 -0.46 -0.12 6.01
C LYS A 14 -0.98 -0.44 7.39
N LYS A 15 -0.47 0.28 8.39
CA LYS A 15 -0.91 0.15 9.78
C LYS A 15 -2.40 0.52 9.87
N TYR A 16 -3.24 -0.39 10.35
CA TYR A 16 -4.67 -0.18 10.60
C TYR A 16 -5.59 -0.01 9.37
N GLU A 17 -5.14 -0.33 8.15
CA GLU A 17 -6.01 -0.32 6.97
C GLU A 17 -6.76 -1.65 6.82
N HIS A 18 -8.10 -1.60 6.78
CA HIS A 18 -8.92 -2.79 6.50
C HIS A 18 -8.86 -3.11 5.00
N VAL A 19 -7.97 -4.03 4.62
CA VAL A 19 -7.72 -4.43 3.21
C VAL A 19 -8.80 -5.36 2.63
N ASN A 20 -9.58 -6.03 3.49
CA ASN A 20 -10.64 -6.97 3.11
C ASN A 20 -11.96 -6.58 3.79
N LYS A 21 -12.56 -5.48 3.33
CA LYS A 21 -13.90 -5.09 3.78
C LYS A 21 -14.92 -6.11 3.27
N GLY A 22 -15.82 -6.59 4.14
CA GLY A 22 -16.94 -7.43 3.71
C GLY A 22 -17.80 -6.71 2.67
N LYS A 23 -18.51 -7.46 1.80
CA LYS A 23 -19.30 -6.89 0.68
C LYS A 23 -20.31 -5.82 1.13
N ASP A 24 -20.76 -5.86 2.38
CA ASP A 24 -21.74 -4.94 2.95
C ASP A 24 -21.13 -3.68 3.62
N VAL A 25 -19.80 -3.55 3.63
CA VAL A 25 -19.12 -2.41 4.28
C VAL A 25 -18.90 -1.30 3.26
N ARG A 26 -19.84 -0.34 3.23
CA ARG A 26 -19.71 0.89 2.44
C ARG A 26 -18.70 1.84 3.08
N THR A 27 -17.83 2.42 2.26
CA THR A 27 -16.95 3.53 2.68
C THR A 27 -17.59 4.83 2.21
N HIS A 28 -17.80 5.78 3.13
CA HIS A 28 -18.36 7.09 2.80
C HIS A 28 -17.32 7.96 2.10
N LEU A 29 -17.76 8.83 1.18
CA LEU A 29 -16.86 9.62 0.32
C LEU A 29 -15.89 10.48 1.14
N LEU A 30 -16.40 11.18 2.15
CA LEU A 30 -15.63 12.13 2.96
C LEU A 30 -15.07 11.49 4.26
N SER A 31 -15.01 10.16 4.31
CA SER A 31 -14.42 9.44 5.45
C SER A 31 -12.99 9.91 5.71
N GLY A 32 -12.70 10.36 6.94
CA GLY A 32 -11.36 10.83 7.33
C GLY A 32 -11.06 12.29 6.99
N ILE A 33 -11.93 12.96 6.21
CA ILE A 33 -11.81 14.38 5.87
C ILE A 33 -12.67 15.22 6.83
N VAL A 34 -13.93 14.83 7.02
CA VAL A 34 -14.88 15.59 7.83
C VAL A 34 -14.49 15.54 9.31
N LYS A 35 -14.37 16.71 9.93
CA LYS A 35 -14.08 16.87 11.37
C LYS A 35 -15.25 17.53 12.09
N CYS A 36 -15.44 17.17 13.35
CA CYS A 36 -16.42 17.82 14.20
C CYS A 36 -16.02 19.28 14.42
N PRO A 37 -16.93 20.25 14.22
CA PRO A 37 -16.61 21.68 14.38
C PRO A 37 -16.35 22.08 15.83
N ILE A 38 -16.75 21.26 16.81
CA ILE A 38 -16.59 21.56 18.24
C ILE A 38 -15.33 20.91 18.81
N CYS A 39 -15.14 19.60 18.62
CA CYS A 39 -14.02 18.88 19.23
C CYS A 39 -12.89 18.53 18.25
N GLY A 40 -12.98 18.91 16.97
CA GLY A 40 -11.95 18.70 15.94
C GLY A 40 -11.70 17.24 15.52
N VAL A 41 -12.34 16.28 16.17
CA VAL A 41 -12.17 14.85 15.91
C VAL A 41 -12.90 14.45 14.63
N GLY A 42 -12.34 13.50 13.88
CA GLY A 42 -12.96 12.97 12.66
C GLY A 42 -14.39 12.46 12.91
N MET A 43 -15.32 12.84 12.03
CA MET A 43 -16.69 12.36 12.05
C MET A 43 -16.74 10.94 11.48
N PHE A 44 -17.67 10.13 11.98
CA PHE A 44 -17.88 8.77 11.52
C PHE A 44 -19.17 8.68 10.70
N GLY A 45 -19.18 7.78 9.72
CA GLY A 45 -20.37 7.46 8.94
C GLY A 45 -21.32 6.55 9.70
N ASN A 46 -22.60 6.90 9.71
CA ASN A 46 -23.67 6.18 10.37
C ASN A 46 -24.73 5.77 9.34
N LYS A 47 -25.23 4.53 9.45
CA LYS A 47 -26.27 3.98 8.60
C LYS A 47 -27.58 3.85 9.39
N CYS A 48 -28.64 4.45 8.88
CA CYS A 48 -29.98 4.36 9.45
C CYS A 48 -30.89 3.60 8.49
N ILE A 49 -31.33 2.42 8.93
CA ILE A 49 -32.24 1.56 8.17
C ILE A 49 -33.63 1.73 8.76
N LYS A 50 -34.58 2.21 7.94
CA LYS A 50 -35.98 2.30 8.31
C LYS A 50 -36.77 1.17 7.67
N LYS A 51 -37.77 0.64 8.38
CA LYS A 51 -38.72 -0.35 7.83
C LYS A 51 -40.10 0.28 7.67
N LYS A 52 -40.79 -0.11 6.61
CA LYS A 52 -42.20 0.21 6.36
C LYS A 52 -43.09 -0.62 7.29
N LYS A 53 -44.38 -0.25 7.37
CA LYS A 53 -45.40 -1.00 8.12
C LYS A 53 -45.57 -2.43 7.58
N ASP A 54 -45.33 -2.65 6.29
CA ASP A 54 -45.36 -3.95 5.61
C ASP A 54 -44.13 -4.84 5.85
N GLY A 55 -43.16 -4.38 6.66
CA GLY A 55 -41.92 -5.10 6.95
C GLY A 55 -40.81 -4.92 5.91
N THR A 56 -41.08 -4.32 4.75
CA THR A 56 -40.06 -4.01 3.73
C THR A 56 -39.17 -2.86 4.16
N LYS A 57 -37.94 -2.80 3.64
CA LYS A 57 -36.97 -1.75 4.00
C LYS A 57 -37.18 -0.51 3.12
N TYR A 58 -37.08 0.67 3.72
CA TYR A 58 -36.84 1.92 2.97
C TYR A 58 -35.41 1.96 2.41
N LYS A 59 -35.11 2.95 1.58
CA LYS A 59 -33.72 3.24 1.20
C LYS A 59 -32.87 3.46 2.46
N ASP A 60 -31.63 3.00 2.41
CA ASP A 60 -30.67 3.24 3.48
C ASP A 60 -30.34 4.73 3.55
N PHE A 61 -30.43 5.32 4.74
CA PHE A 61 -30.03 6.71 4.95
C PHE A 61 -28.68 6.76 5.65
N TYR A 62 -27.82 7.65 5.18
CA TYR A 62 -26.46 7.75 5.67
C TYR A 62 -26.17 9.15 6.21
N TYR A 63 -25.38 9.21 7.28
CA TYR A 63 -25.10 10.44 8.00
C TYR A 63 -23.66 10.49 8.49
N TYR A 64 -23.08 11.68 8.58
CA TYR A 64 -21.87 11.93 9.35
C TYR A 64 -22.23 12.41 10.75
N GLY A 65 -21.63 11.82 11.78
CA GLY A 65 -21.81 12.19 13.19
C GLY A 65 -20.50 12.34 13.94
N CYS A 66 -20.49 13.18 14.98
CA CYS A 66 -19.34 13.25 15.89
C CYS A 66 -19.24 11.96 16.71
N LYS A 67 -18.05 11.35 16.76
CA LYS A 67 -17.80 10.15 17.57
C LYS A 67 -18.06 10.39 19.05
N HIS A 68 -17.70 11.56 19.57
CA HIS A 68 -17.89 11.95 20.96
C HIS A 68 -19.30 12.47 21.29
N ARG A 69 -20.32 12.26 20.43
CA ARG A 69 -21.72 12.58 20.79
C ARG A 69 -22.21 11.79 22.01
N GLN A 70 -21.63 10.61 22.20
CA GLN A 70 -21.79 9.78 23.38
C GLN A 70 -20.49 9.85 24.18
N MET A 71 -20.59 9.56 25.47
CA MET A 71 -19.43 9.47 26.37
C MET A 71 -18.55 8.31 25.90
N ILE A 72 -17.40 8.61 25.29
CA ILE A 72 -16.46 7.59 24.79
C ILE A 72 -15.08 7.92 25.36
N ARG A 73 -14.48 6.97 26.08
CA ARG A 73 -13.12 7.08 26.65
C ARG A 73 -12.88 8.39 27.43
N GLY A 74 -13.86 8.81 28.23
CA GLY A 74 -13.74 10.04 29.04
C GLY A 74 -13.98 11.35 28.28
N HIS A 75 -14.24 11.32 26.97
CA HIS A 75 -14.54 12.52 26.19
C HIS A 75 -16.01 12.57 25.72
N LYS A 76 -16.66 13.71 25.95
CA LYS A 76 -18.02 14.03 25.49
C LYS A 76 -18.02 15.36 24.77
N CYS A 77 -18.63 15.38 23.59
CA CYS A 77 -18.80 16.56 22.77
C CYS A 77 -20.28 16.98 22.80
N THR A 78 -20.52 18.28 22.84
CA THR A 78 -21.87 18.87 22.76
C THR A 78 -22.46 18.82 21.35
N PHE A 79 -21.66 18.49 20.34
CA PHE A 79 -22.12 18.33 18.97
C PHE A 79 -22.95 17.04 18.83
N SER A 80 -24.27 17.19 18.83
CA SER A 80 -25.23 16.08 18.76
C SER A 80 -25.85 15.87 17.39
N LYS A 81 -25.74 16.85 16.48
CA LYS A 81 -26.34 16.81 15.14
C LYS A 81 -25.68 15.74 14.26
N GLN A 82 -26.50 15.07 13.46
CA GLN A 82 -26.04 14.19 12.38
C GLN A 82 -26.32 14.87 11.04
N ILE A 83 -25.28 15.04 10.23
CA ILE A 83 -25.36 15.69 8.93
C ILE A 83 -25.64 14.61 7.88
N ARG A 84 -26.64 14.81 7.01
CA ARG A 84 -26.95 13.84 5.95
C ARG A 84 -25.78 13.75 4.97
N GLU A 85 -25.38 12.53 4.61
CA GLU A 85 -24.25 12.28 3.70
C GLU A 85 -24.48 12.96 2.34
N GLU A 86 -25.61 12.69 1.69
CA GLU A 86 -25.98 13.27 0.38
C GLU A 86 -25.78 14.80 0.36
N LEU A 87 -26.29 15.50 1.38
CA LEU A 87 -26.22 16.97 1.47
C LEU A 87 -24.78 17.48 1.64
N LEU A 88 -23.96 16.79 2.44
CA LEU A 88 -22.59 17.22 2.67
C LEU A 88 -21.70 16.91 1.47
N ASP A 89 -21.88 15.74 0.87
CA ASP A 89 -21.14 15.31 -0.31
C ASP A 89 -21.43 16.25 -1.50
N ASP A 90 -22.69 16.62 -1.74
CA ASP A 90 -23.09 17.58 -2.78
C ASP A 90 -22.45 18.96 -2.57
N ALA A 91 -22.47 19.47 -1.33
CA ALA A 91 -21.87 20.76 -1.00
C ALA A 91 -20.33 20.78 -1.20
N VAL A 92 -19.66 19.67 -0.86
CA VAL A 92 -18.21 19.53 -1.08
C VAL A 92 -17.90 19.42 -2.58
N ALA A 93 -18.69 18.67 -3.35
CA ALA A 93 -18.53 18.57 -4.79
C ALA A 93 -18.67 19.93 -5.49
N GLU A 94 -19.66 20.75 -5.11
CA GLU A 94 -19.84 22.10 -5.65
C GLU A 94 -18.62 22.99 -5.36
N LEU A 95 -18.07 22.90 -4.15
CA LEU A 95 -16.87 23.65 -3.76
C LEU A 95 -15.65 23.20 -4.58
N ILE A 96 -15.46 21.91 -4.78
CA ILE A 96 -14.35 21.35 -5.59
C ILE A 96 -14.44 21.88 -7.03
N ILE A 97 -15.62 21.86 -7.64
CA ILE A 97 -15.83 22.38 -9.00
C ILE A 97 -15.40 23.84 -9.10
N LYS A 98 -15.76 24.68 -8.12
CA LYS A 98 -15.36 26.09 -8.08
C LYS A 98 -13.85 26.28 -7.95
N ILE A 99 -13.19 25.46 -7.13
CA ILE A 99 -11.73 25.52 -6.93
C ILE A 99 -10.99 25.09 -8.21
N VAL A 100 -11.40 23.98 -8.82
CA VAL A 100 -10.75 23.43 -10.03
C VAL A 100 -10.99 24.34 -11.24
N SER A 101 -12.12 25.04 -11.31
CA SER A 101 -12.40 26.03 -12.35
C SER A 101 -11.53 27.29 -12.26
N ASN A 102 -10.77 27.48 -11.19
CA ASN A 102 -9.83 28.60 -11.07
C ASN A 102 -8.55 28.31 -11.86
N PRO A 103 -8.20 29.10 -12.90
CA PRO A 103 -7.06 28.83 -13.77
C PRO A 103 -5.71 28.85 -13.03
N LYS A 104 -5.58 29.65 -11.95
CA LYS A 104 -4.36 29.65 -11.12
C LYS A 104 -4.21 28.36 -10.32
N PHE A 105 -5.33 27.77 -9.89
CA PHE A 105 -5.30 26.50 -9.19
C PHE A 105 -5.01 25.35 -10.16
N ALA A 106 -5.62 25.39 -11.34
CA ALA A 106 -5.37 24.41 -12.41
C ALA A 106 -3.88 24.38 -12.81
N SER A 107 -3.22 25.53 -12.96
CA SER A 107 -1.79 25.59 -13.30
C SER A 107 -0.90 25.00 -12.20
N ILE A 108 -1.14 25.35 -10.93
CA ILE A 108 -0.40 24.80 -9.78
C ILE A 108 -0.60 23.27 -9.69
N MET A 109 -1.81 22.79 -9.94
CA MET A 109 -2.09 21.35 -9.94
C MET A 109 -1.39 20.64 -11.10
N GLN A 110 -1.39 21.22 -12.30
CA GLN A 110 -0.66 20.67 -13.45
C GLN A 110 0.85 20.62 -13.23
N GLU A 111 1.45 21.65 -12.62
CA GLU A 111 2.87 21.66 -12.26
C GLU A 111 3.21 20.56 -11.24
N LYS A 112 2.37 20.38 -10.20
CA LYS A 112 2.54 19.29 -9.24
C LYS A 112 2.34 17.90 -9.84
N ILE A 113 1.43 17.75 -10.80
CA ILE A 113 1.24 16.50 -11.55
C ILE A 113 2.48 16.17 -12.39
N ASN A 114 3.07 17.19 -13.02
CA ASN A 114 4.25 17.01 -13.87
C ASN A 114 5.56 16.81 -13.10
N MET A 115 5.56 16.94 -11.76
CA MET A 115 6.62 16.42 -10.90
C MET A 115 6.54 14.89 -10.85
N LYS A 116 6.86 14.27 -11.98
CA LYS A 116 7.06 12.84 -12.13
C LYS A 116 8.09 12.42 -11.08
N VAL A 117 7.65 11.65 -10.07
CA VAL A 117 8.58 11.01 -9.14
C VAL A 117 9.52 10.16 -9.99
N ASP A 118 10.76 10.59 -10.13
CA ASP A 118 11.74 9.90 -10.94
C ASP A 118 12.05 8.55 -10.29
N THR A 119 11.56 7.47 -10.90
CA THR A 119 11.81 6.10 -10.47
C THR A 119 13.04 5.50 -11.12
N SER A 120 13.76 6.24 -11.96
CA SER A 120 14.87 5.72 -12.77
C SER A 120 16.00 5.13 -11.92
N GLU A 121 16.32 5.75 -10.79
CA GLU A 121 17.34 5.24 -9.86
C GLU A 121 16.94 3.90 -9.25
N ILE A 122 15.70 3.77 -8.79
CA ILE A 122 15.19 2.52 -8.19
C ILE A 122 15.09 1.43 -9.27
N GLU A 123 14.75 1.79 -10.50
CA GLU A 123 14.74 0.85 -11.63
C GLU A 123 16.15 0.34 -11.97
N LYS A 124 17.17 1.20 -11.91
CA LYS A 124 18.58 0.80 -12.04
C LYS A 124 19.02 -0.13 -10.90
N GLU A 125 18.64 0.16 -9.65
CA GLU A 125 18.92 -0.72 -8.50
C GLU A 125 18.30 -2.11 -8.69
N ILE A 126 17.02 -2.17 -9.12
CA ILE A 126 16.33 -3.43 -9.40
C ILE A 126 17.05 -4.24 -10.49
N ASP A 127 17.51 -3.58 -11.55
CA ASP A 127 18.26 -4.25 -12.63
C ASP A 127 19.62 -4.77 -12.14
N ASN A 128 20.34 -3.98 -11.35
CA ASN A 128 21.59 -4.39 -10.73
C ASN A 128 21.42 -5.63 -9.84
N TYR A 129 20.45 -5.62 -8.93
CA TYR A 129 20.17 -6.79 -8.08
C TYR A 129 19.79 -8.02 -8.90
N GLN A 130 19.00 -7.88 -9.97
CA GLN A 130 18.68 -9.01 -10.86
C GLN A 130 19.92 -9.58 -11.57
N LYS A 131 20.82 -8.71 -12.04
CA LYS A 131 22.08 -9.12 -12.68
C LYS A 131 22.98 -9.85 -11.69
N GLU A 132 23.12 -9.33 -10.47
CA GLU A 132 23.90 -9.98 -9.42
C GLU A 132 23.30 -11.32 -9.01
N LEU A 133 21.98 -11.43 -8.91
CA LEU A 133 21.29 -12.67 -8.59
C LEU A 133 21.56 -13.76 -9.63
N ARG A 134 21.49 -13.41 -10.93
CA ARG A 134 21.83 -14.33 -12.02
C ARG A 134 23.27 -14.82 -11.94
N LYS A 135 24.21 -13.91 -11.66
CA LYS A 135 25.64 -14.27 -11.46
C LYS A 135 25.82 -15.20 -10.26
N SER A 136 25.21 -14.88 -9.13
CA SER A 136 25.26 -15.70 -7.91
C SER A 136 24.69 -17.10 -8.13
N HIS A 137 23.57 -17.23 -8.85
CA HIS A 137 23.04 -18.53 -9.23
C HIS A 137 23.99 -19.31 -10.15
N SER A 138 24.61 -18.66 -11.14
CA SER A 138 25.58 -19.31 -12.02
C SER A 138 26.79 -19.85 -11.23
N ILE A 139 27.33 -19.06 -10.30
CA ILE A 139 28.43 -19.49 -9.41
C ILE A 139 27.98 -20.66 -8.54
N LYS A 140 26.77 -20.61 -7.96
CA LYS A 140 26.20 -21.70 -7.18
C LYS A 140 26.15 -23.01 -7.97
N PHE A 141 25.66 -22.95 -9.21
CA PHE A 141 25.60 -24.14 -10.08
C PHE A 141 26.97 -24.71 -10.40
N LYS A 142 27.97 -23.85 -10.66
CA LYS A 142 29.36 -24.30 -10.88
C LYS A 142 29.95 -24.97 -9.63
N LEU A 143 29.71 -24.43 -8.44
CA LEU A 143 30.16 -25.05 -7.20
C LEU A 143 29.54 -26.43 -6.99
N ILE A 144 28.25 -26.59 -7.31
CA ILE A 144 27.58 -27.90 -7.26
C ILE A 144 28.23 -28.88 -8.25
N GLU A 145 28.46 -28.44 -9.49
CA GLU A 145 29.14 -29.26 -10.51
C GLU A 145 30.58 -29.64 -10.10
N GLU A 146 31.32 -28.73 -9.47
CA GLU A 146 32.65 -29.02 -8.91
C GLU A 146 32.58 -30.05 -7.75
N ILE A 147 31.54 -29.99 -6.92
CA ILE A 147 31.29 -30.96 -5.85
C ILE A 147 30.93 -32.34 -6.42
N ASP A 148 30.11 -32.39 -7.47
CA ASP A 148 29.70 -33.64 -8.11
C ASP A 148 30.86 -34.34 -8.82
N ASN A 149 31.83 -33.57 -9.34
CA ASN A 149 32.99 -34.09 -10.06
C ASN A 149 34.23 -34.38 -9.17
N LEU A 150 34.09 -34.30 -7.84
CA LEU A 150 35.19 -34.52 -6.91
C LEU A 150 35.65 -35.99 -6.88
N ASN A 151 36.94 -36.22 -7.12
CA ASN A 151 37.52 -37.56 -7.04
C ASN A 151 37.62 -38.04 -5.58
N VAL A 152 36.90 -39.11 -5.26
CA VAL A 152 36.81 -39.71 -3.91
C VAL A 152 38.14 -40.31 -3.45
N ASP A 153 39.00 -40.72 -4.39
CA ASP A 153 40.31 -41.33 -4.08
C ASP A 153 41.41 -40.28 -3.78
N ASP A 154 41.09 -38.98 -3.86
CA ASP A 154 42.05 -37.92 -3.54
C ASP A 154 42.37 -37.91 -2.04
N LYS A 155 43.68 -37.89 -1.71
CA LYS A 155 44.20 -37.83 -0.33
C LYS A 155 43.60 -36.68 0.50
N HIS A 156 43.21 -35.58 -0.14
CA HIS A 156 42.65 -34.38 0.47
C HIS A 156 41.14 -34.22 0.21
N TYR A 157 40.45 -35.25 -0.29
CA TYR A 157 39.02 -35.23 -0.63
C TYR A 157 38.15 -34.55 0.43
N LYS A 158 38.23 -35.02 1.69
CA LYS A 158 37.40 -34.49 2.79
C LYS A 158 37.56 -32.98 2.97
N ARG A 159 38.80 -32.48 2.91
CA ARG A 159 39.10 -31.05 3.10
C ARG A 159 38.65 -30.21 1.91
N ARG A 160 38.84 -30.71 0.68
CA ARG A 160 38.39 -30.03 -0.55
C ARG A 160 36.88 -29.95 -0.65
N LYS A 161 36.20 -31.06 -0.33
CA LYS A 161 34.74 -31.11 -0.28
C LYS A 161 34.19 -30.10 0.73
N GLN A 162 34.75 -30.07 1.94
CA GLN A 162 34.32 -29.12 2.97
C GLN A 162 34.50 -27.66 2.53
N ASP A 163 35.62 -27.29 1.90
CA ASP A 163 35.82 -25.92 1.39
C ASP A 163 34.80 -25.54 0.30
N LEU A 164 34.44 -26.47 -0.59
CA LEU A 164 33.42 -26.23 -1.61
C LEU A 164 32.02 -26.14 -0.99
N ASP A 165 31.69 -27.00 -0.03
CA ASP A 165 30.42 -26.94 0.72
C ASP A 165 30.29 -25.60 1.46
N ASP A 166 31.34 -25.14 2.15
CA ASP A 166 31.36 -23.85 2.85
C ASP A 166 31.16 -22.67 1.89
N ARG A 167 31.78 -22.70 0.71
CA ARG A 167 31.56 -21.69 -0.34
C ARG A 167 30.13 -21.74 -0.88
N LEU A 168 29.58 -22.94 -1.05
CA LEU A 168 28.21 -23.14 -1.51
C LEU A 168 27.20 -22.57 -0.50
N TYR A 169 27.40 -22.80 0.80
CA TYR A 169 26.56 -22.22 1.86
C TYR A 169 26.59 -20.70 1.85
N ARG A 170 27.78 -20.08 1.77
CA ARG A 170 27.89 -18.61 1.62
C ARG A 170 27.17 -18.09 0.39
N MET A 171 27.14 -18.87 -0.69
CA MET A 171 26.38 -18.50 -1.89
C MET A 171 24.87 -18.56 -1.68
N TYR A 172 24.35 -19.49 -0.87
CA TYR A 172 22.95 -19.50 -0.49
C TYR A 172 22.58 -18.25 0.31
N ASP A 173 23.37 -17.91 1.34
CA ASP A 173 23.13 -16.71 2.17
C ASP A 173 23.11 -15.44 1.30
N LYS A 174 24.07 -15.31 0.39
CA LYS A 174 24.15 -14.18 -0.54
C LYS A 174 22.93 -14.09 -1.48
N ILE A 175 22.44 -15.23 -1.97
CA ILE A 175 21.25 -15.25 -2.83
C ILE A 175 20.03 -14.80 -2.03
N GLU A 176 19.85 -15.30 -0.80
CA GLU A 176 18.72 -14.90 0.06
C GLU A 176 18.75 -13.39 0.37
N GLU A 177 19.92 -12.84 0.69
CA GLU A 177 20.10 -11.40 0.91
C GLU A 177 19.71 -10.59 -0.34
N LEU A 178 20.22 -10.96 -1.52
CA LEU A 178 19.89 -10.29 -2.78
C LEU A 178 18.41 -10.42 -3.16
N GLU A 179 17.78 -11.57 -2.87
CA GLU A 179 16.33 -11.74 -3.07
C GLU A 179 15.52 -10.81 -2.18
N SER A 180 15.93 -10.68 -0.91
CA SER A 180 15.28 -9.77 0.04
C SER A 180 15.39 -8.31 -0.42
N LEU A 181 16.60 -7.86 -0.80
CA LEU A 181 16.84 -6.52 -1.33
C LEU A 181 16.04 -6.24 -2.61
N LEU A 182 15.97 -7.22 -3.51
CA LEU A 182 15.19 -7.11 -4.74
C LEU A 182 13.68 -6.98 -4.46
N ILE A 183 13.16 -7.74 -3.50
CA ILE A 183 11.76 -7.66 -3.07
C ILE A 183 11.47 -6.26 -2.50
N ASP A 184 12.37 -5.72 -1.66
CA ASP A 184 12.21 -4.40 -1.05
C ASP A 184 12.25 -3.27 -2.08
N ALA A 185 13.24 -3.29 -2.98
CA ALA A 185 13.34 -2.31 -4.06
C ALA A 185 12.10 -2.33 -4.98
N LYS A 186 11.60 -3.53 -5.33
CA LYS A 186 10.37 -3.68 -6.12
C LYS A 186 9.13 -3.19 -5.37
N ALA A 187 9.02 -3.46 -4.07
CA ALA A 187 7.92 -2.98 -3.25
C ALA A 187 7.91 -1.45 -3.15
N LYS A 188 9.08 -0.83 -2.95
CA LYS A 188 9.26 0.63 -2.92
C LYS A 188 8.90 1.26 -4.27
N ASN A 189 9.40 0.72 -5.38
CA ASN A 189 9.06 1.23 -6.72
C ASN A 189 7.55 1.16 -6.99
N LYS A 190 6.92 0.03 -6.66
CA LYS A 190 5.48 -0.15 -6.81
C LYS A 190 4.68 0.86 -5.97
N LEU A 191 5.09 1.10 -4.73
CA LEU A 191 4.44 2.07 -3.86
C LEU A 191 4.54 3.50 -4.39
N LEU A 192 5.70 3.91 -4.92
CA LEU A 192 5.89 5.22 -5.53
C LEU A 192 5.03 5.39 -6.81
N LYS A 193 5.00 4.37 -7.68
CA LYS A 193 4.14 4.38 -8.87
C LYS A 193 2.66 4.46 -8.51
N LEU A 194 2.21 3.75 -7.48
CA LEU A 194 0.83 3.82 -6.99
C LEU A 194 0.49 5.19 -6.41
N LYS A 195 1.39 5.80 -5.63
CA LYS A 195 1.20 7.16 -5.11
C LYS A 195 1.03 8.18 -6.24
N ASN A 196 1.89 8.10 -7.26
CA ASN A 196 1.81 8.96 -8.43
C ASN A 196 0.47 8.77 -9.19
N LEU A 197 0.06 7.52 -9.42
CA LEU A 197 -1.26 7.23 -10.03
C LEU A 197 -2.43 7.74 -9.18
N GLN A 198 -2.36 7.61 -7.86
CA GLN A 198 -3.39 8.15 -6.96
C GLN A 198 -3.45 9.67 -7.04
N GLU A 199 -2.31 10.36 -6.99
CA GLU A 199 -2.25 11.82 -7.15
C GLU A 199 -2.86 12.26 -8.49
N ILE A 200 -2.61 11.53 -9.59
CA ILE A 200 -3.23 11.83 -10.89
C ILE A 200 -4.76 11.60 -10.86
N ILE A 201 -5.23 10.52 -10.22
CA ILE A 201 -6.67 10.18 -10.16
C ILE A 201 -7.44 11.16 -9.27
N TYR A 202 -6.89 11.57 -8.12
CA TYR A 202 -7.53 12.51 -7.20
C TYR A 202 -7.73 13.93 -7.76
N ILE A 203 -7.12 14.23 -8.92
CA ILE A 203 -7.19 15.55 -9.57
C ILE A 203 -8.07 15.53 -10.82
N LYS A 204 -8.36 14.34 -11.38
CA LYS A 204 -9.26 14.17 -12.52
C LYS A 204 -10.76 14.10 -12.14
N PHE A 205 -11.07 14.15 -10.84
CA PHE A 205 -12.42 14.26 -10.28
C PHE A 205 -12.50 15.51 -9.42
#